data_AF-K4KK89-F1
#
_entry.id   AF-K4KK89-F1
#
_cell.length_a   1.000
_cell.length_b   1.000
_cell.length_c   1.000
_cell.angle_alpha   90.00
_cell.angle_beta   90.00
_cell.angle_gamma   90.00
#
_symmetry.space_group_name_H-M   'P 1'
#
loop_
_entity.id
_entity.type
_entity.pdbx_description
1 polymer ?
#
loop_
_entity_poly.entity_id
_entity_poly.type
_entity_poly.pdbx_seq_one_letter_code
_entity_poly.pdbx_strand_id
1 'polypeptide(L)' 'MVVEDTHTGVQAGVAAGMPVFWYGGEVMAQMQGDVTPFAHMAELPSLLKSRGVLDG' A
#
# COMPACT_ATOMS: atom_id res chain seq x y z
N MET A 1 -1.94 -8.88 -1.12
CA MET A 1 -1.49 -7.47 -0.99
C MET A 1 -0.09 -7.36 -1.55
N VAL A 2 0.35 -6.15 -1.90
CA VAL A 2 1.74 -5.85 -2.28
C VAL A 2 2.25 -4.62 -1.52
N VAL A 3 3.56 -4.58 -1.30
CA VAL A 3 4.27 -3.38 -0.84
C VAL A 3 5.10 -2.91 -2.00
N GLU A 4 4.91 -1.67 -2.43
CA GLU A 4 5.53 -1.12 -3.64
C GLU A 4 6.10 0.26 -3.33
N ASP A 5 7.23 0.60 -3.95
CA ASP A 5 7.88 1.91 -3.87
C ASP A 5 7.90 2.64 -5.23
N THR A 6 7.45 1.97 -6.29
CA THR A 6 7.35 2.55 -7.64
C THR A 6 5.91 2.78 -8.05
N HIS A 7 5.67 3.85 -8.80
CA HIS A 7 4.34 4.16 -9.34
C HIS A 7 3.80 3.05 -10.26
N THR A 8 4.66 2.46 -11.08
CA THR A 8 4.28 1.36 -11.98
C THR A 8 3.86 0.11 -11.20
N GLY A 9 4.57 -0.23 -10.12
CA GLY A 9 4.20 -1.34 -9.24
C GLY A 9 2.86 -1.10 -8.55
N VAL A 10 2.64 0.11 -8.04
CA VAL A 10 1.35 0.51 -7.43
C VAL A 10 0.19 0.35 -8.41
N GLN A 11 0.34 0.85 -9.65
CA GLN A 11 -0.69 0.71 -10.69
C GLN A 11 -0.97 -0.76 -11.03
N ALA A 12 0.06 -1.59 -11.11
CA ALA A 12 -0.10 -3.02 -11.36
C ALA A 12 -0.85 -3.72 -10.21
N GLY A 13 -0.52 -3.39 -8.95
CA GLY A 13 -1.22 -3.91 -7.78
C GLY A 13 -2.69 -3.52 -7.74
N VAL A 14 -3.00 -2.26 -8.04
CA VAL A 14 -4.37 -1.74 -8.16
C VAL A 14 -5.13 -2.47 -9.28
N ALA A 15 -4.53 -2.60 -10.46
CA ALA A 15 -5.16 -3.29 -11.61
C ALA A 15 -5.42 -4.77 -11.33
N ALA A 16 -4.58 -5.41 -10.50
CA ALA A 16 -4.76 -6.78 -10.04
C ALA A 16 -5.80 -6.92 -8.91
N GLY A 17 -6.42 -5.81 -8.46
CA GLY A 17 -7.37 -5.81 -7.35
C GLY A 17 -6.73 -6.14 -6.00
N MET A 18 -5.42 -5.93 -5.86
CA MET A 18 -4.70 -6.20 -4.63
C MET A 18 -4.67 -4.95 -3.75
N PRO A 19 -4.78 -5.09 -2.42
CA PRO A 19 -4.43 -4.01 -1.50
C PRO A 19 -2.94 -3.65 -1.68
N VAL A 20 -2.65 -2.35 -1.83
CA VAL A 20 -1.30 -1.83 -2.07
C VAL A 20 -0.85 -0.96 -0.90
N PHE A 21 0.33 -1.25 -0.36
CA PHE A 21 1.03 -0.35 0.56
C PHE A 21 2.12 0.39 -0.21
N TRP A 22 1.96 1.70 -0.39
CA TRP A 22 2.88 2.50 -1.20
C TRP A 22 3.91 3.23 -0.34
N TYR A 23 5.17 2.80 -0.42
CA TYR A 23 6.28 3.40 0.31
C TYR A 23 6.78 4.68 -0.36
N GLY A 24 6.91 5.76 0.43
CA GLY A 24 7.53 7.01 -0.02
C GLY A 24 6.70 7.80 -1.05
N GLY A 25 5.48 7.36 -1.34
CA GLY A 25 4.57 8.04 -2.26
C GLY A 25 3.80 9.17 -1.60
N GLU A 26 3.61 10.27 -2.32
CA GLU A 26 2.60 11.27 -1.96
C GLU A 26 1.19 10.68 -2.20
N VAL A 27 0.24 10.99 -1.32
CA VAL A 27 -1.18 10.65 -1.53
C VAL A 27 -1.65 11.35 -2.81
N MET A 28 -1.63 10.65 -3.94
CA MET A 28 -2.16 11.17 -5.18
C MET A 28 -3.69 11.11 -5.09
N ALA A 29 -4.34 12.28 -5.13
CA ALA A 29 -5.81 12.42 -5.10
C ALA A 29 -6.57 11.66 -6.22
N GLN A 30 -5.84 11.02 -7.14
CA GLN A 30 -6.38 10.31 -8.30
C GLN A 30 -6.16 8.80 -8.28
N MET A 31 -5.53 8.23 -7.25
CA MET A 31 -5.41 6.76 -7.17
C MET A 31 -6.77 6.15 -6.81
N GLN A 32 -7.46 5.62 -7.82
CA GLN A 32 -8.62 4.78 -7.64
C GLN A 32 -8.14 3.40 -7.17
N GLY A 33 -8.69 2.88 -6.06
CA GLY A 33 -8.36 1.55 -5.56
C GLY A 33 -7.98 1.53 -4.07
N ASP A 34 -7.55 0.35 -3.62
CA ASP A 34 -7.23 0.09 -2.22
C ASP A 34 -5.75 0.33 -1.90
N VAL A 35 -5.35 1.61 -1.89
CA VAL A 35 -3.96 2.05 -1.69
C VAL A 35 -3.78 2.73 -0.34
N THR A 36 -2.76 2.30 0.42
CA THR A 36 -2.37 2.88 1.71
C THR A 36 -0.93 3.39 1.62
N PRO A 37 -0.71 4.71 1.48
CA PRO A 37 0.63 5.27 1.45
C PRO A 37 1.24 5.34 2.84
N PHE A 38 2.57 5.22 2.92
CA PHE A 38 3.33 5.36 4.16
C PHE A 38 4.76 5.84 3.89
N ALA A 39 5.36 6.55 4.85
CA ALA A 39 6.62 7.26 4.64
C ALA A 39 7.83 6.51 5.21
N HIS A 40 7.61 5.65 6.20
CA HIS A 40 8.66 4.94 6.93
C HIS A 40 8.33 3.45 7.05
N MET A 41 9.31 2.59 6.77
CA MET A 41 9.17 1.13 6.87
C MET A 41 8.76 0.64 8.27
N ALA A 42 9.05 1.41 9.32
CA ALA A 42 8.61 1.12 10.68
C ALA A 42 7.08 1.18 10.87
N GLU A 43 6.36 1.84 9.96
CA GLU A 43 4.89 1.92 9.96
C GLU A 43 4.24 0.66 9.40
N LEU A 44 4.94 -0.07 8.52
CA LEU A 44 4.36 -1.20 7.81
C LEU A 44 3.76 -2.27 8.77
N PRO A 45 4.40 -2.67 9.88
CA PRO A 45 3.81 -3.63 10.82
C PRO A 45 2.48 -3.17 11.43
N SER A 46 2.32 -1.88 11.76
CA SER A 46 1.05 -1.38 12.31
C SER A 46 -0.02 -1.28 11.23
N LEU A 47 0.35 -0.90 10.01
CA LEU A 47 -0.55 -0.85 8.86
C LEU A 47 -1.07 -2.24 8.49
N LEU A 48 -0.20 -3.26 8.48
CA LEU A 48 -0.58 -4.64 8.23
C LEU A 48 -1.51 -5.19 9.33
N LYS A 49 -1.26 -4.86 10.60
CA LYS A 49 -2.19 -5.19 11.71
C LYS A 49 -3.55 -4.53 11.54
N SER A 50 -3.59 -3.24 11.18
CA SER A 50 -4.85 -2.52 10.97
C SER A 50 -5.73 -3.12 9.87
N ARG A 51 -5.12 -3.92 8.98
CA ARG A 51 -5.75 -4.63 7.87
C ARG A 51 -6.10 -6.08 8.19
N GLY A 52 -5.89 -6.53 9.43
CA GLY A 52 -6.13 -7.91 9.86
C GLY A 52 -5.14 -8.93 9.28
N VAL A 53 -4.00 -8.48 8.76
CA VAL A 53 -3.00 -9.37 8.13
C VAL A 53 -2.08 -10.03 9.15
N LEU A 54 -1.85 -9.38 10.30
CA LEU A 54 -0.90 -9.82 11.32
C LEU A 54 -1.57 -10.27 12.63
N ASP A 55 -2.87 -10.59 12.62
CA ASP A 55 -3.62 -11.09 13.79
C ASP A 55 -3.55 -12.64 13.93
N GLY A 56 -2.55 -13.28 13.33
CA GLY A 56 -2.32 -14.73 13.33
C GLY A 56 -0.96 -15.13 13.89
#